data_AF-A0A933R6K1-F1
#
_entry.id   AF-A0A933R6K1-F1
#
_cell.length_a   1.000
_cell.length_b   1.000
_cell.length_c   1.000
_cell.angle_alpha   90.00
_cell.angle_beta   90.00
_cell.angle_gamma   90.00
#
_symmetry.space_group_name_H-M   'P 1'
#
loop_
_entity.id
_entity.type
_entity.pdbx_description
1 polymer ?
#
loop_
_entity_poly.entity_id
_entity_poly.type
_entity_poly.pdbx_seq_one_letter_code
_entity_poly.pdbx_strand_id
1 'polypeptide(L)' 'MSKIGFLRLIIFVTLFVFVLWNISVYLDRPTVEVSVNTGKCLRAYGPHGPMPCKEAMKGRYEKVIVDF' A
#
# COMPACT_ATOMS: atom_id res chain seq x y z
N MET A 1 3.59 -5.87 39.74
CA MET A 1 2.96 -5.36 38.49
C MET A 1 1.51 -5.83 38.47
N SER A 2 0.52 -4.93 38.44
CA SER A 2 -0.89 -5.32 38.51
C SER A 2 -1.32 -6.03 37.22
N LYS A 3 -2.01 -7.18 37.31
CA LYS A 3 -2.46 -8.01 36.16
C LYS A 3 -3.23 -7.19 35.12
N ILE A 4 -3.99 -6.19 35.57
CA ILE A 4 -4.76 -5.26 34.73
C ILE A 4 -3.84 -4.31 33.95
N GLY A 5 -2.74 -3.86 34.56
CA GLY A 5 -1.75 -3.00 33.89
C GLY A 5 -0.99 -3.76 32.80
N PHE A 6 -0.68 -5.04 33.05
CA PHE A 6 -0.03 -5.90 32.05
C PHE A 6 -0.96 -6.21 30.86
N LEU A 7 -2.24 -6.49 31.12
CA LEU A 7 -3.22 -6.72 30.05
C LEU A 7 -3.41 -5.49 29.16
N ARG A 8 -3.50 -4.28 29.75
CA ARG A 8 -3.60 -3.04 28.98
C ARG A 8 -2.38 -2.82 28.10
N LEU A 9 -1.17 -3.07 28.63
CA LEU A 9 0.07 -2.92 27.86
C LEU A 9 0.06 -3.83 26.62
N ILE A 10 -0.33 -5.10 26.77
CA ILE A 10 -0.41 -6.04 25.64
C ILE A 10 -1.36 -5.52 24.56
N ILE A 11 -2.55 -5.05 24.95
CA ILE A 11 -3.53 -4.52 24.01
C ILE A 11 -2.97 -3.31 23.25
N PHE A 12 -2.27 -2.41 23.94
CA PHE A 12 -1.65 -1.25 23.29
C PHE A 12 -0.57 -1.67 22.31
N VAL A 13 0.30 -2.61 22.68
CA VAL A 13 1.36 -3.09 21.79
C VAL A 13 0.78 -3.78 20.56
N THR A 14 -0.23 -4.63 20.72
CA THR A 14 -0.84 -5.33 19.58
C THR A 14 -1.56 -4.37 18.65
N LEU A 15 -2.32 -3.39 19.18
CA LEU A 15 -2.94 -2.34 18.37
C LEU A 15 -1.90 -1.51 17.64
N PHE A 16 -0.82 -1.12 18.31
CA PHE A 16 0.25 -0.32 17.71
C PHE A 16 0.92 -1.05 16.54
N VAL A 17 1.29 -2.32 16.73
CA VAL A 17 1.87 -3.15 15.66
C VAL A 17 0.89 -3.32 14.49
N PHE A 18 -0.40 -3.53 14.78
CA PHE A 18 -1.42 -3.65 13.74
C PHE A 18 -1.57 -2.36 12.91
N VAL A 19 -1.56 -1.20 13.57
CA VAL A 19 -1.62 0.10 12.87
C VAL A 19 -0.40 0.29 11.97
N LEU A 20 0.80 0.01 12.48
CA LEU A 20 2.03 0.11 11.70
C LEU A 20 2.01 -0.81 10.48
N TRP A 21 1.55 -2.05 10.63
CA TRP A 21 1.40 -2.98 9.51
C TRP A 21 0.49 -2.41 8.42
N ASN A 22 -0.67 -1.86 8.80
CA ASN A 22 -1.62 -1.31 7.83
C ASN A 22 -1.06 -0.11 7.08
N ILE A 23 -0.27 0.74 7.74
CA ILE A 23 0.41 1.88 7.11
C ILE A 23 1.45 1.38 6.09
N SER A 24 2.27 0.39 6.46
CA SER A 24 3.25 -0.19 5.53
C SER A 24 2.59 -0.76 4.27
N VAL A 25 1.51 -1.53 4.44
CA VAL A 25 0.75 -2.08 3.30
C VAL A 25 0.10 -0.99 2.44
N TYR A 26 -0.22 0.16 3.02
CA TYR A 26 -0.74 1.29 2.26
C TYR A 26 0.36 1.98 1.45
N LEU A 27 1.53 2.18 2.03
CA LEU A 27 2.69 2.81 1.37
C LEU A 27 3.33 1.92 0.29
N ASP A 28 3.19 0.59 0.40
CA ASP A 28 3.69 -0.36 -0.60
C ASP A 28 2.83 -0.45 -1.88
N ARG A 29 1.75 0.33 -1.98
CA ARG A 29 0.89 0.28 -3.18
C ARG A 29 1.60 0.92 -4.38
N PRO A 30 1.73 0.19 -5.50
CA PRO A 30 2.26 0.78 -6.71
C PRO A 30 1.27 1.75 -7.34
N THR A 31 1.79 2.79 -7.99
CA THR A 31 1.07 3.74 -8.81
C THR A 31 1.14 3.31 -10.28
N VAL A 32 0.02 3.35 -10.99
CA VAL A 32 -0.12 2.91 -12.38
C VAL A 32 -0.70 4.06 -13.20
N GLU A 33 0.07 4.53 -14.18
CA GLU A 33 -0.37 5.51 -15.18
C GLU A 33 -1.13 4.80 -16.29
N VAL A 34 -2.38 5.21 -16.53
CA VAL A 34 -3.27 4.62 -17.51
C VAL A 34 -3.69 5.69 -18.52
N SER A 35 -3.56 5.35 -19.81
CA SER A 35 -3.99 6.19 -20.92
C SER A 35 -5.51 6.39 -20.90
N VAL A 36 -5.97 7.64 -21.00
CA VAL A 36 -7.39 7.97 -21.18
C VAL A 36 -7.98 7.26 -22.40
N ASN A 37 -7.26 7.29 -23.52
CA ASN A 37 -7.74 6.85 -24.83
C ASN A 37 -7.82 5.34 -24.98
N THR A 38 -6.85 4.61 -24.42
CA THR A 38 -6.73 3.15 -24.62
C THR A 38 -7.06 2.33 -23.38
N GLY A 39 -7.13 2.96 -22.21
CA GLY A 39 -7.27 2.26 -20.93
C GLY A 39 -6.08 1.37 -20.57
N LYS A 40 -4.98 1.42 -21.33
CA LYS A 40 -3.78 0.61 -21.11
C LYS A 40 -2.83 1.28 -20.12
N CYS A 41 -2.15 0.45 -19.34
CA CYS A 41 -1.04 0.89 -18.52
C CYS A 41 0.11 1.37 -19.42
N LEU A 42 0.57 2.59 -19.19
CA LEU A 42 1.70 3.21 -19.86
C LEU A 42 2.97 3.02 -19.04
N ARG A 43 2.89 3.32 -17.74
CA ARG A 43 3.97 3.18 -16.77
C ARG A 43 3.42 2.77 -15.42
N ALA A 44 4.27 2.13 -14.62
CA ALA A 44 3.98 1.84 -13.23
C ALA A 44 5.21 2.09 -12.36
N TYR A 45 4.97 2.56 -11.15
CA TYR A 45 5.98 2.85 -10.14
C TYR A 45 5.59 2.17 -8.84
N GLY A 46 6.45 1.30 -8.34
CA GLY A 46 6.32 0.69 -7.02
C GLY A 46 7.10 1.45 -5.95
N PRO A 47 7.08 0.97 -4.70
CA PRO A 47 7.84 1.55 -3.58
C PRO A 47 9.36 1.59 -3.82
N HIS A 48 9.87 0.77 -4.74
CA HIS A 48 11.29 0.72 -5.10
C HIS A 48 11.61 1.33 -6.48
N GLY A 49 10.68 2.08 -7.09
CA GLY A 49 10.87 2.73 -8.38
C GLY A 49 10.09 2.08 -9.53
N PRO A 50 10.54 2.23 -10.79
CA PRO A 50 9.80 1.74 -11.95
C PRO A 50 9.61 0.23 -11.90
N MET A 51 8.39 -0.24 -12.19
CA MET A 51 8.06 -1.66 -12.19
C MET A 51 7.18 -2.05 -13.38
N PRO A 52 7.09 -3.35 -13.72
CA PRO A 52 6.25 -3.81 -14.82
C PRO A 52 4.76 -3.59 -14.53
N CYS A 53 4.02 -3.04 -15.50
CA CYS A 53 2.56 -2.87 -15.43
C CYS A 53 1.82 -4.16 -15.02
N LYS A 54 2.25 -5.32 -15.55
CA LYS A 54 1.63 -6.63 -15.24
C LYS A 54 1.75 -6.99 -13.76
N GLU A 55 2.84 -6.60 -13.12
CA GLU A 55 3.09 -6.86 -11.71
C GLU A 55 2.37 -5.83 -10.84
N ALA A 56 2.36 -4.56 -11.25
CA ALA A 56 1.65 -3.50 -10.53
C ALA A 56 0.14 -3.75 -10.49
N MET A 57 -0.42 -4.21 -11.62
CA MET A 57 -1.85 -4.48 -11.75
C MET A 57 -2.30 -5.83 -11.15
N LYS A 58 -1.37 -6.68 -10.67
CA LYS A 58 -1.73 -7.93 -9.97
C LYS A 58 -2.30 -7.67 -8.56
N GLY A 59 -1.93 -6.56 -7.94
CA GLY A 59 -2.29 -6.22 -6.56
C GLY A 59 -3.25 -5.04 -6.45
N ARG A 60 -3.33 -4.45 -5.25
CA ARG A 60 -3.95 -3.13 -5.07
C ARG A 60 -2.98 -2.07 -5.54
N TYR A 61 -3.38 -1.28 -6.52
CA TYR A 61 -2.60 -0.17 -7.06
C TYR A 61 -3.42 1.11 -7.07
N GLU A 62 -2.72 2.23 -7.12
CA GLU A 62 -3.30 3.55 -7.35
C GLU A 62 -3.32 3.85 -8.84
N LYS A 63 -4.49 4.20 -9.39
CA LYS A 63 -4.64 4.49 -10.83
C LYS A 63 -4.56 5.99 -11.05
N VAL A 64 -3.60 6.43 -11.86
CA VAL A 64 -3.48 7.80 -12.34
C VAL A 64 -3.85 7.82 -13.80
N ILE A 65 -4.84 8.63 -14.16
CA ILE A 65 -5.28 8.78 -15.54
C ILE A 65 -4.45 9.90 -16.17
N VAL A 66 -3.78 9.59 -17.27
CA VAL A 66 -2.93 10.54 -18.00
C VAL A 66 -3.40 10.66 -19.43
N ASP A 67 -3.48 11.90 -19.92
CA ASP A 67 -3.77 12.21 -21.31
C ASP A 67 -2.42 12.42 -22.02
N PHE A 68 -2.17 11.60 -23.03
CA PHE A 68 -0.93 11.57 -23.81
C PHE A 68 -1.26 11.83 -25.28
#